data_AF-A0A2T4RXG3-F1
#
_entry.id   AF-A0A2T4RXG3-F1
#
_cell.length_a   1.000
_cell.length_b   1.000
_cell.length_c   1.000
_cell.angle_alpha   90.00
_cell.angle_beta   90.00
_cell.angle_gamma   90.00
#
_symmetry.space_group_name_H-M   'P 1'
#
loop_
_entity.id
_entity.type
_entity.pdbx_description
1 polymer ?
#
loop_
_entity_poly.entity_id
_entity_poly.type
_entity_poly.pdbx_seq_one_letter_code
_entity_poly.pdbx_strand_id
1 'polypeptide(L)'
;LQVDKILLAVGRKPNTEDIGLNNTKINLDEKGFIEVNNKQQTQEQHIYAAGDCIGKLQLAHAGSKEGTTAVEAMFEDSVIPVDYNAIPKCVYTYPEIASIGMNVEQAKAADYKKARSFKVPFKAIGKA
;
A
#
# COMPACT_ATOMS: atom_id res chain seq x y z
N LEU A 1 9.80 -4.83 -33.14
CA LEU A 1 10.47 -3.63 -32.58
C LEU A 1 11.95 -3.98 -32.41
N GLN A 2 12.88 -3.21 -32.95
CA GLN A 2 14.32 -3.37 -32.70
C GLN A 2 14.79 -2.17 -31.88
N VAL A 3 15.49 -2.40 -30.78
CA VAL A 3 15.89 -1.39 -29.80
C VAL A 3 17.28 -1.71 -29.24
N ASP A 4 17.99 -0.69 -28.75
CA ASP A 4 19.33 -0.87 -28.15
C ASP A 4 19.28 -1.31 -26.69
N LYS A 5 18.20 -0.99 -25.97
CA LYS A 5 18.02 -1.28 -24.55
C LYS A 5 16.57 -1.64 -24.22
N ILE A 6 16.41 -2.45 -23.17
CA ILE A 6 15.12 -2.87 -22.64
C ILE A 6 15.09 -2.60 -21.13
N LEU A 7 14.00 -2.01 -20.65
CA LEU A 7 13.67 -1.90 -19.23
C LEU A 7 12.54 -2.86 -18.90
N LEU A 8 12.74 -3.75 -17.94
CA LEU A 8 11.70 -4.65 -17.44
C LEU A 8 11.15 -4.12 -16.11
N ALA A 9 9.95 -3.55 -16.15
CA ALA A 9 9.27 -2.96 -15.00
C ALA A 9 7.85 -3.54 -14.83
N VAL A 10 7.75 -4.87 -14.78
CA VAL A 10 6.46 -5.61 -14.76
C VAL A 10 5.80 -5.69 -13.39
N GLY A 11 6.54 -5.41 -12.31
CA GLY A 11 6.04 -5.48 -10.94
C GLY A 11 7.13 -5.83 -9.93
N ARG A 12 6.71 -6.13 -8.70
CA ARG A 12 7.56 -6.50 -7.57
C ARG A 12 7.01 -7.78 -6.93
N LYS A 13 7.89 -8.60 -6.35
CA LYS A 13 7.54 -9.77 -5.53
C LYS A 13 8.05 -9.55 -4.10
N PRO A 14 7.39 -10.12 -3.08
CA PRO A 14 7.89 -10.07 -1.71
C PRO A 14 9.15 -10.94 -1.55
N ASN A 15 10.04 -10.54 -0.65
CA ASN A 15 11.23 -11.33 -0.27
C ASN A 15 10.91 -12.17 0.98
N THR A 16 10.17 -13.26 0.78
CA THR A 16 9.68 -14.14 1.87
C THR A 16 10.27 -15.56 1.80
N GLU A 17 11.13 -15.81 0.82
CA GLU A 17 11.90 -17.05 0.66
C GLU A 17 13.10 -17.06 1.62
N ASP A 18 13.48 -18.23 2.14
CA ASP A 18 14.70 -18.48 2.94
C ASP A 18 14.87 -17.63 4.22
N ILE A 19 13.80 -17.08 4.78
CA ILE A 19 13.82 -16.33 6.06
C ILE A 19 13.28 -17.14 7.27
N GLY A 20 13.06 -18.45 7.09
CA GLY A 20 12.65 -19.36 8.17
C GLY A 20 11.14 -19.46 8.43
N LEU A 21 10.28 -18.89 7.57
CA LEU A 21 8.82 -18.95 7.73
C LEU A 21 8.27 -20.38 7.74
N ASN A 22 8.95 -21.31 7.08
CA ASN A 22 8.63 -22.74 7.05
C ASN A 22 8.64 -23.42 8.43
N ASN A 23 9.28 -22.80 9.43
CA ASN A 23 9.30 -23.29 10.82
C ASN A 23 8.25 -22.59 11.70
N THR A 24 7.33 -21.84 11.11
CA THR A 24 6.33 -21.03 11.81
C THR A 24 4.92 -21.33 11.31
N LYS A 25 3.90 -20.82 11.99
CA LYS A 25 2.51 -20.86 11.50
C LYS A 25 2.15 -19.67 10.60
N ILE A 26 3.11 -18.87 10.17
CA ILE A 26 2.87 -17.67 9.35
C ILE A 26 2.33 -18.10 7.98
N ASN A 27 1.18 -17.54 7.61
CA ASN A 27 0.58 -17.77 6.30
C ASN A 27 1.13 -16.80 5.27
N LEU A 28 1.30 -17.30 4.05
CA LEU A 28 1.54 -16.50 2.86
C LEU A 28 0.31 -16.60 1.96
N ASP A 29 -0.03 -15.50 1.28
CA ASP A 29 -1.02 -15.53 0.21
C ASP A 29 -0.49 -16.26 -1.04
N GLU A 30 -1.38 -16.43 -2.03
CA GLU A 30 -1.04 -17.08 -3.31
C GLU A 30 0.09 -16.39 -4.12
N LYS A 31 0.43 -15.14 -3.77
CA LYS A 31 1.50 -14.34 -4.39
C LYS A 31 2.75 -14.25 -3.50
N GLY A 32 2.76 -14.94 -2.36
CA GLY A 32 3.90 -15.02 -1.42
C GLY A 32 3.98 -13.88 -0.40
N PHE A 33 2.95 -13.03 -0.27
CA PHE A 33 2.92 -11.96 0.74
C PHE A 33 2.51 -12.49 2.10
N ILE A 34 3.12 -11.96 3.17
CA ILE A 34 2.79 -12.33 4.55
C ILE A 34 1.40 -11.80 4.90
N GLU A 35 0.52 -12.72 5.33
CA GLU A 35 -0.78 -12.35 5.84
C GLU A 35 -0.66 -11.70 7.22
N VAL A 36 -1.25 -10.52 7.37
CA VAL A 36 -1.30 -9.77 8.64
C VAL A 36 -2.71 -9.28 8.93
N ASN A 37 -3.02 -9.15 10.22
CA ASN A 37 -4.23 -8.48 10.66
C ASN A 37 -4.10 -6.94 10.63
N ASN A 38 -5.12 -6.22 11.11
CA ASN A 38 -5.15 -4.76 11.14
C ASN A 38 -4.11 -4.11 12.09
N LYS A 39 -3.44 -4.90 12.92
CA LYS A 39 -2.35 -4.51 13.82
C LYS A 39 -0.97 -4.90 13.28
N GLN A 40 -0.87 -5.29 12.00
CA GLN A 40 0.35 -5.77 11.35
C GLN A 40 0.92 -7.07 11.96
N GLN A 41 0.09 -7.79 12.71
CA GLN A 41 0.47 -9.03 13.37
C GLN A 41 0.18 -10.23 12.47
N THR A 42 1.12 -11.18 12.43
CA THR A 42 0.98 -12.44 11.68
C THR A 42 0.15 -13.46 12.47
N GLN A 43 0.05 -14.69 11.97
CA GLN A 43 -0.57 -15.80 12.69
C GLN A 43 0.20 -16.17 13.98
N GLU A 44 1.51 -15.93 14.03
CA GLU A 44 2.31 -16.08 15.25
C GLU A 44 2.21 -14.78 16.06
N GLN A 45 1.68 -14.86 17.28
CA GLN A 45 1.33 -13.67 18.10
C GLN A 45 2.53 -12.75 18.41
N HIS A 46 3.74 -13.29 18.37
CA HIS A 46 4.98 -12.56 18.67
C HIS A 46 5.73 -12.13 17.40
N ILE A 47 5.17 -12.34 16.20
CA ILE A 47 5.79 -11.98 14.92
C ILE A 47 4.86 -11.04 14.14
N TYR A 48 5.44 -9.95 13.65
CA TYR A 48 4.76 -8.89 12.91
C TYR A 48 5.44 -8.68 11.55
N ALA A 49 4.70 -8.14 10.59
CA ALA A 49 5.22 -7.82 9.27
C ALA A 49 4.65 -6.48 8.76
N ALA A 50 5.48 -5.73 8.04
CA ALA A 50 5.14 -4.42 7.50
C ALA A 50 5.93 -4.15 6.21
N GLY A 51 5.43 -3.25 5.38
CA GLY A 51 6.02 -2.84 4.12
C GLY A 51 5.72 -3.80 2.97
N ASP A 52 6.61 -3.82 1.98
CA ASP A 52 6.37 -4.51 0.71
C ASP A 52 6.09 -6.03 0.86
N CYS A 53 6.50 -6.65 1.97
CA CYS A 53 6.28 -8.08 2.22
C CYS A 53 4.82 -8.44 2.55
N ILE A 54 3.94 -7.48 2.88
CA ILE A 54 2.52 -7.75 3.21
C ILE A 54 1.55 -7.47 2.05
N GLY A 55 2.05 -7.02 0.89
CA GLY A 55 1.26 -6.95 -0.35
C GLY A 55 0.17 -5.88 -0.41
N LYS A 56 0.20 -4.90 0.52
CA LYS A 56 -0.72 -3.75 0.53
C LYS A 56 -0.22 -2.65 -0.42
N LEU A 57 -0.03 -1.41 0.05
CA LEU A 57 0.53 -0.34 -0.76
C LEU A 57 2.06 -0.34 -0.67
N GLN A 58 2.73 -0.72 -1.76
CA GLN A 58 4.20 -0.79 -1.85
C GLN A 58 4.83 0.59 -2.04
N LEU A 59 4.69 1.44 -1.02
CA LEU A 59 5.18 2.82 -0.98
C LEU A 59 5.98 3.03 0.31
N ALA A 60 7.07 3.79 0.23
CA ALA A 60 7.96 3.99 1.36
C ALA A 60 7.23 4.53 2.62
N HIS A 61 6.38 5.55 2.47
CA HIS A 61 5.63 6.12 3.58
C HIS A 61 4.51 5.21 4.10
N ALA A 62 3.96 4.32 3.25
CA ALA A 62 3.03 3.29 3.69
C ALA A 62 3.74 2.28 4.61
N GLY A 63 4.88 1.75 4.16
CA GLY A 63 5.70 0.83 4.95
C GLY A 63 6.19 1.44 6.26
N SER A 64 6.57 2.73 6.28
CA SER A 64 6.90 3.43 7.52
C SER A 64 5.73 3.47 8.50
N LYS A 65 4.52 3.81 8.03
CA LYS A 65 3.34 3.86 8.91
C LYS A 65 2.93 2.48 9.40
N GLU A 66 2.97 1.46 8.54
CA GLU A 66 2.76 0.06 8.92
C GLU A 66 3.77 -0.40 9.97
N GLY A 67 5.05 -0.05 9.81
CA GLY A 67 6.09 -0.36 10.79
C GLY A 67 5.83 0.30 12.14
N THR A 68 5.44 1.57 12.15
CA THR A 68 5.02 2.26 13.39
C THR A 68 3.83 1.57 14.04
N THR A 69 2.79 1.24 13.28
CA THR A 69 1.60 0.52 13.78
C THR A 69 1.96 -0.86 14.33
N ALA A 70 2.87 -1.59 13.69
CA ALA A 70 3.35 -2.88 14.18
C ALA A 70 4.05 -2.74 15.55
N VAL A 71 4.91 -1.73 15.72
CA VAL A 71 5.60 -1.47 16.98
C VAL A 71 4.62 -1.02 18.06
N GLU A 72 3.70 -0.10 17.77
CA GLU A 72 2.64 0.30 18.71
C GLU A 72 1.84 -0.93 19.18
N ALA A 73 1.48 -1.83 18.26
CA ALA A 73 0.75 -3.05 18.57
C ALA A 73 1.51 -4.09 19.40
N MET A 74 2.84 -3.99 19.51
CA MET A 74 3.64 -4.86 20.37
C MET A 74 3.58 -4.44 21.85
N PHE A 75 3.36 -3.15 22.12
CA PHE A 75 3.45 -2.58 23.46
C PHE A 75 2.11 -2.04 23.99
N GLU A 76 1.12 -1.83 23.12
CA GLU A 76 -0.18 -1.25 23.47
C GLU A 76 -1.34 -2.18 23.12
N ASP A 77 -2.34 -2.25 24.01
CA ASP A 77 -3.56 -3.04 23.78
C ASP A 77 -4.43 -2.45 22.65
N SER A 78 -4.37 -1.12 22.48
CA SER A 78 -5.17 -0.31 21.56
C SER A 78 -4.27 0.40 20.56
N VAL A 79 -4.26 -0.06 19.32
CA VAL A 79 -3.54 0.59 18.21
C VAL A 79 -4.53 1.08 17.16
N ILE A 80 -4.23 2.23 16.54
CA ILE A 80 -5.00 2.74 15.41
C ILE A 80 -4.50 2.04 14.13
N PRO A 81 -5.37 1.28 13.42
CA PRO A 81 -4.98 0.63 12.18
C PRO A 81 -4.57 1.63 11.09
N VAL A 82 -3.75 1.17 10.15
CA VAL A 82 -3.40 1.94 8.96
C VAL A 82 -4.64 2.13 8.07
N ASP A 83 -5.04 3.39 7.85
CA ASP A 83 -6.04 3.73 6.84
C ASP A 83 -5.38 3.90 5.47
N TYR A 84 -5.47 2.84 4.65
CA TYR A 84 -4.91 2.83 3.30
C TYR A 84 -5.59 3.81 2.34
N ASN A 85 -6.80 4.30 2.64
CA ASN A 85 -7.43 5.36 1.83
C ASN A 85 -6.77 6.73 2.08
N ALA A 86 -6.14 6.91 3.24
CA ALA A 86 -5.42 8.14 3.60
C ALA A 86 -3.95 8.14 3.13
N ILE A 87 -3.52 7.15 2.34
CA ILE A 87 -2.15 7.06 1.83
C ILE A 87 -2.06 7.74 0.44
N PRO A 88 -1.27 8.81 0.28
CA PRO A 88 -1.07 9.45 -1.02
C PRO A 88 -0.21 8.58 -1.94
N LYS A 89 -0.47 8.68 -3.25
CA LYS A 89 0.25 8.00 -4.34
C LYS A 89 0.77 9.06 -5.30
N CYS A 90 2.05 9.00 -5.66
CA CYS A 90 2.69 9.96 -6.57
C CYS A 90 3.45 9.25 -7.69
N VAL A 91 3.43 9.84 -8.88
CA VAL A 91 4.26 9.48 -10.03
C VAL A 91 5.03 10.73 -10.47
N TYR A 92 6.35 10.66 -10.38
CA TYR A 92 7.26 11.79 -10.58
C TYR A 92 7.66 12.00 -12.05
N THR A 93 6.68 11.98 -12.95
CA THR A 93 6.84 12.40 -14.35
C THR A 93 6.73 13.92 -14.47
N TYR A 94 6.87 14.42 -15.70
CA TYR A 94 6.49 15.80 -16.03
C TYR A 94 5.32 15.79 -17.03
N PRO A 95 4.11 16.25 -16.66
CA PRO A 95 3.71 16.72 -15.33
C PRO A 95 3.67 15.60 -14.29
N GLU A 96 3.78 15.96 -13.01
CA GLU A 96 3.62 15.03 -11.90
C GLU A 96 2.16 14.60 -11.77
N ILE A 97 1.94 13.38 -11.28
CA ILE A 97 0.61 12.83 -11.05
C ILE A 97 0.51 12.42 -9.57
N ALA A 98 -0.53 12.88 -8.88
CA ALA A 98 -0.79 12.52 -7.49
C ALA A 98 -2.26 12.13 -7.28
N SER A 99 -2.51 11.22 -6.33
CA SER A 99 -3.87 10.83 -5.92
C SER A 99 -3.90 10.38 -4.46
N ILE A 100 -5.03 10.57 -3.79
CA ILE A 100 -5.32 10.08 -2.44
C ILE A 100 -6.81 9.70 -2.36
N GLY A 101 -7.14 8.70 -1.56
CA GLY A 101 -8.52 8.25 -1.38
C GLY A 101 -9.15 7.61 -2.61
N MET A 102 -10.48 7.64 -2.63
CA MET A 102 -11.31 7.02 -3.64
C MET A 102 -11.56 7.94 -4.83
N ASN A 103 -11.59 7.37 -6.04
CA ASN A 103 -12.21 8.03 -7.18
C ASN A 103 -13.74 7.94 -7.11
N VAL A 104 -14.45 8.67 -7.98
CA VAL A 104 -15.93 8.71 -7.96
C VAL A 104 -16.58 7.35 -8.23
N GLU A 105 -15.95 6.48 -9.00
CA GLU A 105 -16.45 5.13 -9.31
C GLU A 105 -16.34 4.23 -8.08
N GLN A 106 -15.17 4.24 -7.43
CA GLN A 106 -14.91 3.55 -6.16
C GLN A 106 -15.86 4.04 -5.06
N ALA A 107 -16.07 5.35 -4.97
CA ALA A 107 -16.99 5.93 -3.99
C ALA A 107 -18.44 5.45 -4.23
N LYS A 108 -18.91 5.45 -5.48
CA LYS A 108 -20.25 4.93 -5.80
C LYS A 108 -20.38 3.44 -5.50
N ALA A 109 -19.35 2.64 -5.77
CA ALA A 109 -19.31 1.23 -5.44
C ALA A 109 -19.35 0.96 -3.92
N ALA A 110 -18.79 1.87 -3.12
CA ALA A 110 -18.85 1.87 -1.66
C ALA A 110 -20.15 2.50 -1.09
N ASP A 111 -21.22 2.57 -1.90
CA ASP A 111 -22.54 3.11 -1.56
C ASP A 111 -22.58 4.62 -1.21
N TYR A 112 -21.57 5.39 -1.59
CA TYR A 112 -21.64 6.86 -1.55
C TYR A 112 -22.48 7.39 -2.72
N LYS A 113 -23.80 7.22 -2.65
CA LYS A 113 -24.76 7.54 -3.74
C LYS A 113 -24.71 9.00 -4.24
N LYS A 114 -24.26 9.92 -3.39
CA LYS A 114 -24.14 11.35 -3.71
C LYS A 114 -22.74 11.75 -4.21
N ALA A 115 -21.83 10.81 -4.43
CA ALA A 115 -20.47 11.10 -4.92
C ALA A 115 -20.50 11.76 -6.31
N ARG A 116 -19.76 12.86 -6.44
CA ARG A 116 -19.60 13.65 -7.67
C ARG A 116 -18.12 13.89 -7.94
N SER A 117 -17.76 14.08 -9.20
CA SER A 117 -16.42 14.51 -9.59
C SER A 117 -16.49 15.88 -10.24
N PHE A 118 -15.48 16.70 -9.97
CA PHE A 118 -15.29 18.00 -10.59
C PHE A 118 -13.86 18.05 -11.14
N LYS A 119 -13.68 18.66 -12.31
CA LYS A 119 -12.40 18.75 -12.98
C LYS A 119 -12.11 20.20 -13.29
N VAL A 120 -10.89 20.64 -12.99
CA VAL A 120 -10.40 21.98 -13.28
C VAL A 120 -9.12 21.84 -14.11
N PRO A 121 -9.06 22.38 -15.34
CA PRO A 121 -7.85 22.35 -16.14
C PRO A 121 -6.79 23.31 -15.55
N PHE A 122 -5.51 22.95 -15.63
CA PHE A 122 -4.42 23.85 -15.19
C PHE A 122 -4.45 25.21 -15.87
N LYS A 123 -4.93 25.31 -17.12
CA LYS A 123 -5.13 26.58 -17.85
C LYS A 123 -6.04 27.59 -17.11
N ALA A 124 -6.88 27.12 -16.20
CA ALA A 124 -7.75 27.97 -15.38
C ALA A 124 -7.10 28.43 -14.07
N ILE A 125 -5.86 28.01 -13.78
CA ILE A 125 -5.13 28.30 -12.54
C ILE A 125 -4.04 29.34 -12.85
N GLY A 126 -4.20 30.59 -12.43
CA GLY A 126 -3.28 31.68 -12.82
C GLY A 126 -1.82 31.56 -12.36
N LYS A 127 -1.50 30.64 -11.45
CA LYS A 127 -0.12 30.33 -11.02
C LYS A 127 0.55 29.25 -11.89
N ALA A 128 -0.24 28.39 -12.53
CA ALA A 128 0.23 27.24 -13.31
C ALA A 128 0.72 27.68 -14.70
#